data_AF-A0A0G1KB58-F1
#
_entry.id   AF-A0A0G1KB58-F1
#
_cell.length_a   1.000
_cell.length_b   1.000
_cell.length_c   1.000
_cell.angle_alpha   90.00
_cell.angle_beta   90.00
_cell.angle_gamma   90.00
#
_symmetry.space_group_name_H-M   'P 1'
#
loop_
_entity.id
_entity.type
_entity.pdbx_description
1 polymer ?
#
loop_
_entity_poly.entity_id
_entity_poly.type
_entity_poly.pdbx_seq_one_letter_code
_entity_poly.pdbx_strand_id
1 'polypeptide(L)'
;EGDVEFAAPGVSIESTWKDGGYAVSSGTSMATPHVAGLAAKLWQVEALDQAGATRGLLQDFAHDLGLLSEEGLPVDDDASGFGLPQLR
;
A
#
# COMPACT_ATOMS: atom_id res chain seq x y z
N GLU A 1 -1.09 11.00 -13.69
CA GLU A 1 -1.96 10.15 -12.85
C GLU A 1 -2.11 8.81 -13.55
N GLY A 2 -1.44 7.79 -13.00
CA GLY A 2 -1.22 6.51 -13.65
C GLY A 2 -0.01 5.77 -13.07
N ASP A 3 0.81 6.48 -12.30
CA ASP A 3 2.00 5.95 -11.64
C ASP A 3 1.62 4.99 -10.50
N VAL A 4 2.45 3.98 -10.26
CA VAL A 4 2.32 3.10 -9.09
C VAL A 4 2.67 3.94 -7.85
N GLU A 5 1.82 3.88 -6.83
CA GLU A 5 2.06 4.68 -5.61
C GLU A 5 2.58 3.85 -4.45
N PHE A 6 2.01 2.66 -4.22
CA PHE A 6 2.39 1.81 -3.10
C PHE A 6 2.38 0.33 -3.51
N ALA A 7 3.36 -0.41 -3.03
CA ALA A 7 3.34 -1.86 -2.98
C ALA A 7 2.58 -2.36 -1.73
N ALA A 8 1.91 -3.50 -1.85
CA ALA A 8 1.29 -4.20 -0.72
C ALA A 8 1.14 -5.71 -0.99
N PRO A 9 0.92 -6.54 0.04
CA PRO A 9 0.75 -7.99 -0.14
C PRO A 9 -0.42 -8.31 -1.07
N GLY A 10 -0.11 -8.89 -2.23
CA GLY A 10 -1.10 -9.23 -3.25
C GLY A 10 -1.07 -10.68 -3.72
N VAL A 11 -0.14 -11.52 -3.25
CA VAL A 11 0.03 -12.90 -3.73
C VAL A 11 -0.22 -13.87 -2.57
N SER A 12 -0.99 -14.94 -2.84
CA SER A 12 -1.34 -15.98 -1.88
C SER A 12 -1.99 -15.41 -0.61
N ILE A 13 -2.94 -14.50 -0.78
CA ILE A 13 -3.66 -13.84 0.31
C ILE A 13 -4.89 -14.66 0.66
N GLU A 14 -4.92 -15.18 1.88
CA GLU A 14 -6.12 -15.77 2.48
C GLU A 14 -7.08 -14.66 2.95
N SER A 15 -8.34 -14.71 2.55
CA SER A 15 -9.37 -13.77 3.01
C SER A 15 -10.76 -14.40 3.02
N THR A 16 -11.75 -13.68 3.55
CA THR A 16 -13.15 -14.13 3.63
C THR A 16 -13.74 -14.30 2.23
N TRP A 17 -14.63 -15.30 2.08
CA TRP A 17 -15.29 -15.57 0.81
C TRP A 17 -16.82 -15.46 0.91
N LYS A 18 -17.46 -15.22 -0.24
CA LYS A 18 -18.89 -14.88 -0.35
C LYS A 18 -19.85 -15.97 0.16
N ASP A 19 -19.41 -17.23 0.16
CA ASP A 19 -20.22 -18.38 0.59
C ASP A 19 -19.89 -18.81 2.04
N GLY A 20 -19.25 -17.92 2.80
CA GLY A 20 -18.66 -18.22 4.11
C GLY A 20 -17.25 -18.81 3.99
N GLY A 21 -16.57 -18.94 5.13
CA GLY A 21 -15.20 -19.46 5.18
C GLY A 21 -14.17 -18.54 4.54
N TYR A 22 -13.09 -19.15 4.04
CA TYR A 22 -11.90 -18.46 3.53
C TYR A 22 -11.48 -19.01 2.16
N ALA A 23 -10.83 -18.17 1.37
CA ALA A 23 -10.19 -18.55 0.12
C ALA A 23 -8.83 -17.85 -0.02
N VAL A 24 -7.91 -18.50 -0.72
CA VAL A 24 -6.60 -17.93 -1.08
C VAL A 24 -6.65 -17.43 -2.52
N SER A 25 -6.30 -16.16 -2.73
CA SER A 25 -6.28 -15.53 -4.06
C SER A 25 -5.05 -14.64 -4.24
N SER A 26 -4.77 -14.26 -5.49
CA SER A 26 -3.65 -13.40 -5.87
C SER A 26 -4.10 -12.32 -6.86
N GLY A 27 -3.58 -11.12 -6.71
CA GLY A 27 -3.78 -9.98 -7.62
C GLY A 27 -3.63 -8.64 -6.89
N THR A 28 -3.51 -7.55 -7.66
CA THR A 28 -3.53 -6.18 -7.10
C THR A 28 -4.84 -5.89 -6.37
N SER A 29 -5.95 -6.53 -6.76
CA SER A 29 -7.21 -6.52 -6.00
C SER A 29 -7.07 -6.99 -4.55
N MET A 30 -6.08 -7.85 -4.25
CA MET A 30 -5.77 -8.29 -2.88
C MET A 30 -4.77 -7.35 -2.18
N ALA A 31 -3.92 -6.67 -2.94
CA ALA A 31 -3.02 -5.63 -2.42
C ALA A 31 -3.78 -4.36 -1.99
N THR A 32 -4.72 -3.88 -2.81
CA THR A 32 -5.52 -2.67 -2.55
C THR A 32 -6.15 -2.61 -1.15
N PRO A 33 -6.85 -3.67 -0.65
CA PRO A 33 -7.46 -3.60 0.68
C PRO A 33 -6.46 -3.52 1.84
N HIS A 34 -5.20 -3.95 1.67
CA HIS A 34 -4.16 -3.75 2.69
C HIS A 34 -3.84 -2.26 2.87
N VAL A 35 -3.62 -1.54 1.76
CA VAL A 35 -3.35 -0.09 1.81
C VAL A 35 -4.59 0.67 2.28
N ALA A 36 -5.77 0.32 1.78
CA ALA A 36 -7.02 0.97 2.19
C ALA A 36 -7.31 0.77 3.69
N GLY A 37 -7.06 -0.42 4.23
CA GLY A 37 -7.20 -0.71 5.66
C GLY A 37 -6.20 0.07 6.51
N LEU A 38 -4.95 0.18 6.07
CA LEU A 38 -3.94 1.00 6.76
C LEU A 38 -4.29 2.49 6.71
N ALA A 39 -4.74 2.99 5.56
CA ALA A 39 -5.22 4.36 5.40
C ALA A 39 -6.38 4.67 6.35
N ALA A 40 -7.36 3.76 6.47
CA ALA A 40 -8.47 3.90 7.41
C ALA A 40 -7.99 3.90 8.87
N LYS A 41 -7.00 3.06 9.22
CA LYS A 41 -6.40 3.02 10.56
C LYS A 41 -5.65 4.31 10.91
N LEU A 42 -5.00 4.93 9.92
CA LEU A 42 -4.20 6.15 10.07
C LEU A 42 -4.93 7.41 9.60
N TRP A 43 -6.26 7.37 9.48
CA TRP A 43 -7.03 8.47 8.92
C TRP A 43 -6.87 9.75 9.74
N GLN A 44 -6.38 10.81 9.09
CA GLN A 44 -6.04 12.07 9.74
C GLN A 44 -7.28 12.95 9.99
N VAL A 45 -8.15 12.55 10.92
CA VAL A 45 -9.46 13.20 11.20
C VAL A 45 -9.38 14.70 11.54
N GLU A 46 -8.28 15.16 12.12
CA GLU A 46 -8.11 16.56 12.52
C GLU A 46 -7.48 17.45 11.44
N ALA A 47 -7.01 16.87 10.33
CA ALA A 47 -6.42 17.62 9.24
C ALA A 47 -7.49 18.35 8.40
N LEU A 48 -7.15 19.54 7.90
CA LEU A 48 -8.00 20.29 6.95
C LEU A 48 -8.22 19.51 5.65
N ASP A 49 -7.16 18.87 5.15
CA ASP A 49 -7.21 17.89 4.06
C ASP A 49 -6.86 16.51 4.60
N GLN A 50 -7.88 15.79 5.04
CA GLN A 50 -7.73 14.47 5.66
C GLN A 50 -7.17 13.44 4.68
N ALA A 51 -7.61 13.49 3.42
CA ALA A 51 -7.18 12.55 2.38
C ALA A 51 -5.72 12.81 2.00
N GLY A 52 -5.36 14.07 1.72
CA GLY A 52 -3.98 14.44 1.40
C GLY A 52 -3.03 14.19 2.57
N ALA A 53 -3.43 14.52 3.80
CA ALA A 53 -2.62 14.26 4.99
C ALA A 53 -2.41 12.76 5.23
N THR A 54 -3.45 11.94 5.05
CA THR A 54 -3.33 10.48 5.19
C THR A 54 -2.45 9.89 4.08
N ARG A 55 -2.58 10.39 2.84
CA ARG A 55 -1.73 9.99 1.70
C ARG A 55 -0.25 10.29 1.97
N GLY A 56 0.06 11.51 2.41
CA GLY A 56 1.43 11.90 2.76
C GLY A 56 2.00 11.06 3.90
N LEU A 57 1.20 10.76 4.92
CA LEU A 57 1.63 9.90 6.02
C LEU A 57 1.96 8.46 5.56
N LEU A 58 1.18 7.92 4.61
CA LEU A 58 1.48 6.61 4.02
C LEU A 58 2.77 6.63 3.20
N GLN A 59 3.06 7.73 2.48
CA GLN A 59 4.34 7.93 1.77
C GLN A 59 5.51 7.97 2.77
N ASP A 60 5.38 8.68 3.89
CA ASP A 60 6.40 8.75 4.94
C ASP A 60 6.65 7.40 5.66
N PHE A 61 5.66 6.51 5.61
CA PHE A 61 5.70 5.18 6.21
C PHE A 61 6.06 4.09 5.20
N ALA A 62 6.23 4.44 3.93
CA ALA A 62 6.61 3.52 2.88
C ALA A 62 8.08 3.09 3.07
N HIS A 63 8.28 1.78 3.22
CA HIS A 63 9.59 1.18 3.13
C HIS A 63 9.90 0.89 1.66
N ASP A 64 10.86 1.61 1.11
CA ASP A 64 11.37 1.35 -0.23
C ASP A 64 11.89 -0.09 -0.34
N LEU A 65 11.50 -0.75 -1.44
CA LEU A 65 11.81 -2.15 -1.73
C LEU A 65 12.98 -2.31 -2.70
N GLY A 66 13.45 -1.23 -3.34
CA GLY A 66 14.60 -1.23 -4.24
C GLY A 66 14.45 -2.15 -5.47
N LEU A 67 13.21 -2.39 -5.93
CA LEU A 67 12.93 -3.41 -6.96
C LEU A 67 13.46 -3.02 -8.34
N LEU A 68 13.57 -1.72 -8.63
CA LEU A 68 14.10 -1.18 -9.87
C LEU A 68 15.13 -0.06 -9.65
N SER A 69 15.69 0.05 -8.44
CA SER A 69 16.71 1.06 -8.16
C SER A 69 18.01 0.74 -8.90
N GLU A 70 18.52 1.68 -9.71
CA GLU A 70 19.95 1.74 -10.00
C GLU A 70 20.68 1.97 -8.66
N GLU A 71 21.74 1.20 -8.40
CA GLU A 71 22.47 1.08 -7.13
C GLU A 71 22.41 2.32 -6.20
N GLY A 72 21.74 2.17 -5.05
CA GLY A 72 21.98 2.98 -3.84
C GLY A 72 21.11 4.21 -3.62
N LEU A 73 20.05 4.43 -4.40
CA LEU A 73 19.10 5.53 -4.16
C LEU A 73 17.69 4.98 -3.87
N PRO A 74 16.97 5.53 -2.87
CA PRO A 74 15.54 5.33 -2.79
C PRO A 74 14.87 6.03 -3.96
N VAL A 75 14.16 5.26 -4.78
CA VAL A 75 13.55 5.78 -6.01
C VAL A 75 12.10 5.36 -6.03
N ASP A 76 11.22 6.35 -6.15
CA ASP A 76 9.86 6.15 -6.63
C ASP A 76 9.92 5.48 -8.01
N ASP A 77 9.53 4.21 -8.07
CA ASP A 77 9.74 3.35 -9.24
C ASP A 77 8.43 2.77 -9.82
N ASP A 78 8.43 2.47 -11.12
CA ASP A 78 7.22 2.01 -11.82
C ASP A 78 6.72 0.61 -11.39
N ALA A 79 7.48 -0.14 -10.58
CA ALA A 79 7.06 -1.44 -10.04
C ALA A 79 6.49 -1.34 -8.61
N SER A 80 7.05 -0.47 -7.75
CA SER A 80 6.71 -0.41 -6.33
C SER A 80 6.23 0.96 -5.81
N GLY A 81 6.34 2.00 -6.64
CA GLY A 81 6.07 3.38 -6.26
C GLY A 81 7.00 3.84 -5.15
N PHE A 82 6.43 4.44 -4.10
CA PHE A 82 7.16 4.80 -2.88
C PHE A 82 7.57 3.59 -2.02
N GLY A 83 7.13 2.38 -2.38
CA GLY A 83 7.41 1.14 -1.65
C GLY A 83 6.23 0.65 -0.81
N LEU A 84 6.51 -0.04 0.29
CA LEU A 84 5.52 -0.74 1.12
C LEU A 84 5.19 0.04 2.40
N PRO A 85 4.01 0.67 2.54
CA PRO A 85 3.61 1.35 3.77
C PRO A 85 3.46 0.39 4.94
N GLN A 86 4.14 0.67 6.05
CA GLN A 86 4.12 -0.16 7.26
C GLN A 86 3.96 0.68 8.53
N LEU A 87 3.35 0.09 9.55
CA LEU A 87 3.37 0.68 10.90
C LEU A 87 4.77 0.54 11.48
N ARG A 88 5.30 1.62 12.07
CA ARG A 88 6.57 1.61 12.79
C ARG A 88 6.44 0.97 14.17
#